data_AF-A0A0B0S9V1-F1
#
_entry.id   AF-A0A0B0S9V1-F1
#
_cell.length_a   1.000
_cell.length_b   1.000
_cell.length_c   1.000
_cell.angle_alpha   90.00
_cell.angle_beta   90.00
_cell.angle_gamma   90.00
#
_symmetry.space_group_name_H-M   'P 1'
#
loop_
_entity.id
_entity.type
_entity.pdbx_description
1 polymer ?
#
loop_
_entity_poly.entity_id
_entity_poly.type
_entity_poly.pdbx_seq_one_letter_code
_entity_poly.pdbx_strand_id
1 'polypeptide(L)'
;MAWRLYALELPQAQELLPEGPEPEGFWPLEESWEPKGGAPLPWPEPLYFLDGKERAEGLVAEGRRLALLGCVAAGAVVFEGGRMRLLPPLVRRVGVGLSEALRAGELLYEPFPVEGEGIYALQEGLRRARANLEAEVASGLSGGLLVVDGPVRLRREAPILGYIKTHWARYLPPEKEALLHRLAPGERSPLFRIRRKGLELASWYLRLPLPPEGVRPPEAGLLRLETPLEGSYERLAALSVSLFPALASHPVKDPRAPQNLTPVGGLERELGRRMGRREVVARFLARHLGGG
;
A
#
# COMPACT_ATOMS: atom_id res chain seq x y z
N MET A 1 -7.55 -36.83 2.91
CA MET A 1 -8.65 -36.47 3.84
C MET A 1 -9.34 -35.26 3.20
N ALA A 2 -10.32 -34.60 3.82
CA ALA A 2 -10.98 -33.45 3.20
C ALA A 2 -10.80 -32.20 4.05
N TRP A 3 -10.49 -31.08 3.39
CA TRP A 3 -10.45 -29.76 4.03
C TRP A 3 -11.83 -29.40 4.59
N ARG A 4 -11.88 -29.03 5.86
CA ARG A 4 -13.09 -28.56 6.54
C ARG A 4 -12.90 -27.14 7.06
N LEU A 5 -13.97 -26.36 7.08
CA LEU A 5 -13.96 -25.02 7.66
C LEU A 5 -13.69 -25.11 9.15
N TYR A 6 -12.63 -24.43 9.59
CA TYR A 6 -12.22 -24.33 10.98
C TYR A 6 -12.72 -23.03 11.61
N ALA A 7 -12.57 -21.90 10.90
CA ALA A 7 -13.06 -20.60 11.36
C ALA A 7 -13.36 -19.66 10.18
N LEU A 8 -14.32 -18.75 10.34
CA LEU A 8 -14.59 -17.68 9.37
C LEU A 8 -13.76 -16.42 9.64
N GLU A 9 -13.33 -16.25 10.90
CA GLU A 9 -12.50 -15.15 11.32
C GLU A 9 -11.18 -15.69 11.86
N LEU A 10 -10.08 -15.06 11.47
CA LEU A 10 -8.81 -15.31 12.12
C LEU A 10 -8.74 -14.49 13.40
N PRO A 11 -8.14 -15.01 14.48
CA PRO A 11 -7.68 -14.17 15.56
C PRO A 11 -6.85 -13.04 14.97
N GLN A 12 -7.19 -11.79 15.32
CA GLN A 12 -6.34 -10.67 14.97
C GLN A 12 -5.00 -10.94 15.64
N ALA A 13 -3.96 -11.18 14.84
CA ALA A 13 -2.63 -11.02 15.36
C ALA A 13 -2.56 -9.58 15.85
N GLN A 14 -2.24 -9.38 17.13
CA GLN A 14 -1.72 -8.10 17.56
C GLN A 14 -0.61 -7.77 16.56
N GLU A 15 -0.74 -6.66 15.84
CA GLU A 15 0.38 -6.14 15.08
C GLU A 15 1.48 -5.89 16.12
N LEU A 16 2.37 -6.87 16.30
CA LEU A 16 3.66 -6.62 16.87
C LEU A 16 4.29 -5.66 15.87
N LEU A 17 4.20 -4.37 16.23
CA LEU A 17 4.78 -3.29 15.47
C LEU A 17 6.25 -3.67 15.28
N PRO A 18 6.70 -3.96 14.04
CA PRO A 18 8.11 -4.18 13.83
C PRO A 18 8.78 -2.85 14.18
N GLU A 19 9.58 -2.83 15.25
CA GLU A 19 10.54 -1.77 15.47
C GLU A 19 11.39 -1.72 14.21
N GLY A 20 11.23 -0.64 13.43
CA GLY A 20 12.14 -0.39 12.34
C GLY A 20 13.54 -0.29 12.93
N PRO A 21 14.56 -0.89 12.32
CA PRO A 21 15.93 -0.67 12.80
C PRO A 21 16.16 0.83 12.87
N GLU A 22 16.87 1.29 13.91
CA GLU A 22 17.47 2.63 13.87
C GLU A 22 18.16 2.76 12.50
N PRO A 23 17.98 3.90 11.81
CA PRO A 23 18.58 4.06 10.50
C PRO A 23 20.07 3.75 10.62
N GLU A 24 20.58 2.86 9.76
CA GLU A 24 22.01 2.53 9.68
C GLU A 24 22.90 3.79 9.46
N GLY A 25 22.27 4.93 9.19
CA GLY A 25 22.79 6.30 9.17
C GLY A 25 21.77 7.25 8.54
N PHE A 26 21.97 8.56 8.72
CA PHE A 26 21.27 9.61 7.97
C PHE A 26 22.23 10.22 6.95
N TRP A 27 21.87 10.19 5.68
CA TRP A 27 22.70 10.73 4.59
C TRP A 27 21.91 11.78 3.80
N PRO A 28 22.14 13.08 4.05
CA PRO A 28 21.46 14.13 3.31
C PRO A 28 21.90 14.10 1.84
N LEU A 29 20.94 14.32 0.93
CA LEU A 29 21.19 14.48 -0.51
C LEU A 29 21.14 15.96 -0.93
N GLU A 30 20.65 16.84 -0.06
CA GLU A 30 20.62 18.29 -0.24
C GLU A 30 21.33 18.96 0.95
N GLU A 31 22.17 19.96 0.66
CA GLU A 31 23.06 20.59 1.65
C GLU A 31 22.29 21.44 2.70
N SER A 32 21.35 22.27 2.25
CA SER A 32 20.54 23.15 3.11
C SER A 32 19.37 22.39 3.75
N TRP A 33 19.34 22.28 5.08
CA TRP A 33 18.25 21.59 5.80
C TRP A 33 17.04 22.50 6.13
N GLU A 34 16.43 23.08 5.11
CA GLU A 34 15.34 24.07 5.21
C GLU A 34 14.09 23.63 4.43
N PRO A 35 12.89 24.15 4.72
CA PRO A 35 11.68 23.79 3.98
C PRO A 35 11.83 24.11 2.50
N LYS A 36 11.36 23.21 1.63
CA LYS A 36 11.41 23.40 0.18
C LYS A 36 9.99 23.39 -0.39
N GLY A 37 9.60 24.52 -0.98
CA GLY A 37 8.41 24.65 -1.81
C GLY A 37 8.77 24.71 -3.30
N GLY A 38 7.77 24.95 -4.15
CA GLY A 38 7.98 25.10 -5.58
C GLY A 38 6.70 25.45 -6.33
N ALA A 39 6.87 26.01 -7.53
CA ALA A 39 5.76 26.23 -8.44
C ALA A 39 5.16 24.89 -8.92
N PRO A 40 3.85 24.83 -9.23
CA PRO A 40 3.24 23.64 -9.77
C PRO A 40 3.93 23.15 -11.05
N LEU A 41 4.18 21.85 -11.13
CA LEU A 41 4.69 21.19 -12.32
C LEU A 41 3.55 20.46 -13.05
N PRO A 42 3.59 20.39 -14.40
CA PRO A 42 2.61 19.61 -15.14
C PRO A 42 2.68 18.14 -14.72
N TRP A 43 1.50 17.51 -14.62
CA TRP A 43 1.44 16.10 -14.25
C TRP A 43 2.02 15.24 -15.38
N PRO A 44 2.84 14.22 -15.07
CA PRO A 44 3.29 13.28 -16.08
C PRO A 44 2.09 12.51 -16.64
N GLU A 45 2.12 12.24 -17.93
CA GLU A 45 1.11 11.41 -18.58
C GLU A 45 1.82 10.26 -19.31
N PRO A 46 1.46 9.00 -19.04
CA PRO A 46 0.45 8.57 -18.07
C PRO A 46 0.93 8.72 -16.59
N LEU A 47 0.01 9.04 -15.69
CA LEU A 47 0.22 8.98 -14.24
C LEU A 47 -0.66 7.89 -13.63
N TYR A 48 -0.05 6.86 -13.08
CA TYR A 48 -0.73 5.72 -12.53
C TYR A 48 -0.78 5.77 -11.00
N PHE A 49 -1.88 5.27 -10.42
CA PHE A 49 -2.03 4.99 -9.00
C PHE A 49 -2.35 3.50 -8.86
N LEU A 50 -1.45 2.74 -8.23
CA LEU A 50 -1.61 1.32 -7.98
C LEU A 50 -1.90 1.09 -6.50
N ASP A 51 -2.86 0.22 -6.23
CA ASP A 51 -3.17 -0.24 -4.90
C ASP A 51 -3.72 -1.68 -4.94
N GLY A 52 -3.60 -2.36 -3.82
CA GLY A 52 -4.07 -3.72 -3.63
C GLY A 52 -4.92 -3.85 -2.38
N LYS A 53 -5.84 -4.82 -2.40
CA LYS A 53 -6.69 -5.16 -1.27
C LYS A 53 -6.68 -6.66 -1.04
N GLU A 54 -6.70 -7.06 0.22
CA GLU A 54 -6.81 -8.45 0.60
C GLU A 54 -7.89 -8.64 1.67
N ARG A 55 -8.45 -9.84 1.70
CA ARG A 55 -9.45 -10.23 2.68
C ARG A 55 -9.29 -11.71 2.99
N ALA A 56 -9.01 -12.02 4.25
CA ALA A 56 -9.21 -13.37 4.79
C ALA A 56 -10.71 -13.71 4.74
N GLU A 57 -11.03 -14.89 4.21
CA GLU A 57 -12.40 -15.37 4.01
C GLU A 57 -12.73 -16.60 4.88
N GLY A 58 -11.74 -17.43 5.21
CA GLY A 58 -11.89 -18.50 6.19
C GLY A 58 -10.61 -19.32 6.39
N LEU A 59 -10.46 -19.91 7.56
CA LEU A 59 -9.42 -20.88 7.87
C LEU A 59 -9.99 -22.28 7.70
N VAL A 60 -9.29 -23.16 6.98
CA VAL A 60 -9.67 -24.56 6.78
C VAL A 60 -8.61 -25.49 7.37
N ALA A 61 -9.03 -26.69 7.76
CA ALA A 61 -8.18 -27.71 8.34
C ALA A 61 -8.32 -29.07 7.62
N GLU A 62 -7.20 -29.75 7.42
CA GLU A 62 -7.13 -31.17 7.05
C GLU A 62 -6.24 -31.88 8.08
N GLY A 63 -6.85 -32.56 9.06
CA GLY A 63 -6.12 -33.11 10.20
C GLY A 63 -5.43 -32.00 11.00
N ARG A 64 -4.09 -32.01 11.02
CA ARG A 64 -3.26 -30.96 11.68
C ARG A 64 -2.85 -29.82 10.75
N ARG A 65 -3.11 -29.95 9.44
CA ARG A 65 -2.74 -28.93 8.45
C ARG A 65 -3.78 -27.84 8.44
N LEU A 66 -3.34 -26.59 8.43
CA LEU A 66 -4.19 -25.41 8.28
C LEU A 66 -3.89 -24.72 6.96
N ALA A 67 -4.92 -24.16 6.32
CA ALA A 67 -4.78 -23.29 5.17
C ALA A 67 -5.73 -22.11 5.28
N LEU A 68 -5.28 -20.94 4.80
CA LEU A 68 -6.07 -19.72 4.80
C LEU A 68 -6.67 -19.46 3.42
N LEU A 69 -7.99 -19.47 3.35
CA LEU A 69 -8.74 -19.02 2.20
C LEU A 69 -8.86 -17.50 2.23
N GLY A 70 -8.46 -16.86 1.15
CA GLY A 70 -8.49 -15.42 1.01
C GLY A 70 -8.82 -14.96 -0.41
N CYS A 71 -9.22 -13.70 -0.51
CA CYS A 71 -9.40 -13.02 -1.77
C CYS A 71 -8.42 -11.85 -1.82
N VAL A 72 -7.71 -11.71 -2.93
CA VAL A 72 -6.80 -10.61 -3.22
C VAL A 72 -7.25 -9.91 -4.50
N ALA A 73 -7.14 -8.59 -4.52
CA ALA A 73 -7.45 -7.77 -5.66
C ALA A 73 -6.38 -6.69 -5.82
N ALA A 74 -6.04 -6.37 -7.06
CA ALA A 74 -5.14 -5.27 -7.38
C ALA A 74 -5.65 -4.55 -8.63
N GLY A 75 -5.40 -3.26 -8.72
CA GLY A 75 -5.79 -2.48 -9.88
C GLY A 75 -5.05 -1.17 -9.94
N ALA A 76 -5.26 -0.44 -11.03
CA ALA A 76 -4.67 0.87 -11.19
C ALA A 76 -5.68 1.88 -11.74
N VAL A 77 -5.54 3.13 -11.31
CA VAL A 77 -6.19 4.28 -11.93
C VAL A 77 -5.12 5.03 -12.73
N VAL A 78 -5.44 5.44 -13.95
CA VAL A 78 -4.56 6.24 -14.80
C VAL A 78 -5.14 7.64 -14.98
N PHE A 79 -4.28 8.64 -14.87
CA PHE A 79 -4.52 9.99 -15.37
C PHE A 79 -3.87 10.14 -16.74
N GLU A 80 -4.68 10.45 -17.74
CA GLU A 80 -4.27 10.66 -19.13
C GLU A 80 -5.35 11.49 -19.85
N GLY A 81 -4.95 12.46 -20.67
CA GLY A 81 -5.86 13.35 -21.39
C GLY A 81 -6.76 14.18 -20.46
N GLY A 82 -6.24 14.59 -19.30
CA GLY A 82 -6.98 15.37 -18.31
C GLY A 82 -8.06 14.59 -17.55
N ARG A 83 -8.09 13.25 -17.63
CA ARG A 83 -9.13 12.42 -17.02
C ARG A 83 -8.54 11.27 -16.21
N MET A 84 -9.20 10.96 -15.09
CA MET A 84 -8.94 9.76 -14.30
C MET A 84 -9.77 8.59 -14.84
N ARG A 85 -9.13 7.47 -15.15
CA ARG A 85 -9.78 6.24 -15.63
C ARG A 85 -9.30 5.04 -14.85
N LEU A 86 -10.24 4.22 -14.39
CA LEU A 86 -9.93 2.92 -13.80
C LEU A 86 -9.53 1.93 -14.90
N LEU A 87 -8.40 1.25 -14.73
CA LEU A 87 -8.02 0.10 -15.53
C LEU A 87 -8.69 -1.17 -15.01
N PRO A 88 -8.96 -2.18 -15.86
CA PRO A 88 -9.57 -3.44 -15.41
C PRO A 88 -8.81 -4.05 -14.22
N PRO A 89 -9.45 -4.19 -13.04
CA PRO A 89 -8.77 -4.75 -11.87
C PRO A 89 -8.66 -6.28 -11.99
N LEU A 90 -7.62 -6.83 -11.37
CA LEU A 90 -7.46 -8.27 -11.19
C LEU A 90 -8.00 -8.68 -9.82
N VAL A 91 -8.68 -9.82 -9.76
CA VAL A 91 -9.18 -10.42 -8.51
C VAL A 91 -8.91 -11.91 -8.54
N ARG A 92 -8.30 -12.44 -7.49
CA ARG A 92 -8.02 -13.87 -7.33
C ARG A 92 -8.40 -14.35 -5.94
N ARG A 93 -8.84 -15.59 -5.86
CA ARG A 93 -9.04 -16.32 -4.60
C ARG A 93 -7.90 -17.31 -4.44
N VAL A 94 -7.25 -17.24 -3.29
CA VAL A 94 -6.05 -18.01 -2.98
C VAL A 94 -6.25 -18.79 -1.69
N GLY A 95 -5.74 -20.01 -1.66
CA GLY A 95 -5.64 -20.83 -0.45
C GLY A 95 -4.18 -20.95 -0.04
N VAL A 96 -3.77 -20.12 0.90
CA VAL A 96 -2.41 -20.14 1.43
C VAL A 96 -2.21 -21.41 2.24
N GLY A 97 -1.22 -22.23 1.87
CA GLY A 97 -0.97 -23.54 2.50
C GLY A 97 -1.76 -24.71 1.88
N LEU A 98 -2.59 -24.46 0.86
CA LEU A 98 -3.16 -25.53 0.04
C LEU A 98 -2.11 -26.11 -0.91
N SER A 99 -2.18 -27.42 -1.13
CA SER A 99 -1.36 -28.12 -2.15
C SER A 99 -2.05 -28.22 -3.50
N GLU A 100 -3.38 -28.08 -3.54
CA GLU A 100 -4.20 -28.16 -4.75
C GLU A 100 -5.35 -27.15 -4.66
N ALA A 101 -6.02 -26.90 -5.78
CA ALA A 101 -7.13 -25.95 -5.79
C ALA A 101 -8.32 -26.49 -4.99
N LEU A 102 -8.89 -25.66 -4.12
CA LEU A 102 -10.06 -26.01 -3.31
C LEU A 102 -11.31 -25.31 -3.87
N ARG A 103 -12.33 -26.09 -4.17
CA ARG A 103 -13.64 -25.59 -4.60
C ARG A 103 -14.64 -25.59 -3.44
N ALA A 104 -15.28 -24.45 -3.21
CA ALA A 104 -16.39 -24.29 -2.26
C ALA A 104 -17.61 -23.71 -3.00
N GLY A 105 -18.42 -24.60 -3.59
CA GLY A 105 -19.48 -24.21 -4.52
C GLY A 105 -18.90 -23.56 -5.78
N GLU A 106 -19.27 -22.31 -6.04
CA GLU A 106 -18.77 -21.53 -7.18
C GLU A 106 -17.40 -20.87 -6.91
N LEU A 107 -16.93 -20.88 -5.66
CA LEU A 107 -15.65 -20.29 -5.28
C LEU A 107 -14.52 -21.28 -5.55
N LEU A 108 -13.50 -20.84 -6.29
CA LEU A 108 -12.26 -21.59 -6.52
C LEU A 108 -11.11 -20.86 -5.84
N TYR A 109 -10.42 -21.55 -4.93
CA TYR A 109 -9.21 -21.05 -4.26
C TYR A 109 -8.00 -21.75 -4.85
N GLU A 110 -7.15 -21.01 -5.56
CA GLU A 110 -5.91 -21.54 -6.11
C GLU A 110 -4.84 -21.68 -5.02
N PRO A 111 -4.00 -22.73 -5.06
CA PRO A 111 -2.97 -22.93 -4.04
C PRO A 111 -1.94 -21.79 -4.07
N PHE A 112 -1.58 -21.31 -2.89
CA PHE A 112 -0.50 -20.33 -2.73
C PHE A 112 0.48 -20.80 -1.65
N PRO A 113 1.80 -20.71 -1.89
CA PRO A 113 2.79 -21.22 -0.95
C PRO A 113 2.78 -20.46 0.38
N VAL A 114 3.06 -21.19 1.46
CA VAL A 114 3.30 -20.64 2.80
C VAL A 114 4.78 -20.84 3.15
N GLU A 115 5.39 -19.84 3.77
CA GLU A 115 6.74 -19.92 4.32
C GLU A 115 6.67 -19.74 5.83
N GLY A 116 7.12 -20.76 6.57
CA GLY A 116 6.95 -20.85 8.03
C GLY A 116 5.67 -21.56 8.45
N GLU A 117 5.40 -21.52 9.76
CA GLU A 117 4.30 -22.25 10.38
C GLU A 117 3.33 -21.31 11.11
N GLY A 118 2.10 -21.78 11.34
CA GLY A 118 1.08 -21.08 12.11
C GLY A 118 0.31 -20.01 11.33
N ILE A 119 -0.65 -19.38 12.03
CA ILE A 119 -1.60 -18.42 11.44
C ILE A 119 -0.89 -17.18 10.88
N TYR A 120 0.18 -16.72 11.54
CA TYR A 120 0.96 -15.57 11.08
C TYR A 120 1.60 -15.83 9.70
N ALA A 121 2.19 -17.01 9.49
CA ALA A 121 2.75 -17.40 8.19
C ALA A 121 1.68 -17.43 7.09
N LEU A 122 0.47 -17.89 7.42
CA LEU A 122 -0.67 -17.88 6.48
C LEU A 122 -1.11 -16.45 6.11
N GLN A 123 -1.18 -15.55 7.09
CA GLN A 123 -1.49 -14.13 6.86
C GLN A 123 -0.40 -13.45 6.01
N GLU A 124 0.87 -13.74 6.27
CA GLU A 124 1.97 -13.25 5.45
C GLU A 124 1.91 -13.79 4.01
N GLY A 125 1.55 -15.07 3.84
CA GLY A 125 1.30 -15.63 2.51
C GLY A 125 0.18 -14.92 1.77
N LEU A 126 -0.90 -14.50 2.46
CA LEU A 126 -1.97 -13.70 1.84
C LEU A 126 -1.47 -12.31 1.41
N ARG A 127 -0.67 -11.65 2.27
CA ARG A 127 0.00 -10.37 1.94
C ARG A 127 0.92 -10.49 0.73
N ARG A 128 1.67 -11.60 0.63
CA ARG A 128 2.49 -11.91 -0.53
C ARG A 128 1.68 -12.16 -1.79
N ALA A 129 0.54 -12.85 -1.68
CA ALA A 129 -0.36 -13.05 -2.81
C ALA A 129 -0.91 -11.73 -3.35
N ARG A 130 -1.26 -10.77 -2.46
CA ARG A 130 -1.65 -9.40 -2.87
C ARG A 130 -0.49 -8.69 -3.56
N ALA A 131 0.70 -8.70 -2.96
CA ALA A 131 1.89 -8.04 -3.52
C ALA A 131 2.28 -8.61 -4.90
N ASN A 132 2.13 -9.92 -5.12
CA ASN A 132 2.35 -10.54 -6.43
C ASN A 132 1.33 -10.04 -7.46
N LEU A 133 0.07 -9.87 -7.07
CA LEU A 133 -0.97 -9.37 -7.96
C LEU A 133 -0.75 -7.87 -8.29
N GLU A 134 -0.30 -7.07 -7.33
CA GLU A 134 0.15 -5.69 -7.56
C GLU A 134 1.31 -5.64 -8.56
N ALA A 135 2.30 -6.54 -8.42
CA ALA A 135 3.42 -6.65 -9.34
C ALA A 135 2.98 -7.04 -10.76
N GLU A 136 1.99 -7.92 -10.89
CA GLU A 136 1.40 -8.30 -12.17
C GLU A 136 0.66 -7.14 -12.84
N VAL A 137 -0.15 -6.38 -12.09
CA VAL A 137 -0.78 -5.16 -12.63
C VAL A 137 0.30 -4.16 -13.05
N ALA A 138 1.30 -3.98 -12.20
CA ALA A 138 2.41 -3.06 -12.42
C ALA A 138 3.23 -3.36 -13.68
N SER A 139 3.47 -4.63 -14.02
CA SER A 139 4.23 -5.04 -15.21
C SER A 139 3.48 -4.78 -16.51
N GLY A 140 2.15 -4.75 -16.46
CA GLY A 140 1.29 -4.36 -17.59
C GLY A 140 1.23 -2.85 -17.86
N LEU A 141 1.78 -2.01 -16.98
CA LEU A 141 1.80 -0.55 -17.14
C LEU A 141 3.09 -0.11 -17.83
N SER A 142 2.97 0.56 -18.98
CA SER A 142 4.09 1.10 -19.75
C SER A 142 4.26 2.61 -19.53
N GLY A 143 5.53 3.04 -19.48
CA GLY A 143 5.91 4.44 -19.35
C GLY A 143 5.36 5.14 -18.10
N GLY A 144 5.38 6.47 -18.12
CA GLY A 144 4.72 7.30 -17.12
C GLY A 144 5.32 7.26 -15.72
N LEU A 145 4.63 7.90 -14.77
CA LEU A 145 4.93 7.84 -13.35
C LEU A 145 3.96 6.87 -12.67
N LEU A 146 4.48 5.89 -11.92
CA LEU A 146 3.67 5.08 -11.04
C LEU A 146 3.73 5.59 -9.59
N VAL A 147 2.57 5.89 -9.00
CA VAL A 147 2.41 6.16 -7.57
C VAL A 147 1.85 4.92 -6.86
N VAL A 148 2.46 4.52 -5.75
CA VAL A 148 2.04 3.37 -4.93
C VAL A 148 1.77 3.77 -3.49
N ASP A 149 0.72 3.21 -2.87
CA ASP A 149 0.44 3.39 -1.44
C ASP A 149 1.36 2.48 -0.60
N GLY A 150 2.33 3.10 0.06
CA GLY A 150 3.32 2.43 0.88
C GLY A 150 4.73 2.41 0.27
N PRO A 151 5.62 1.61 0.89
CA PRO A 151 7.02 1.57 0.50
C PRO A 151 7.25 1.05 -0.93
N VAL A 152 8.20 1.64 -1.65
CA VAL A 152 8.64 1.15 -2.97
C VAL A 152 9.27 -0.24 -2.83
N ARG A 153 8.59 -1.24 -3.39
CA ARG A 153 9.04 -2.64 -3.45
C ARG A 153 9.15 -3.16 -4.88
N LEU A 154 8.46 -2.51 -5.81
CA LEU A 154 8.42 -2.87 -7.22
C LEU A 154 9.66 -2.31 -7.92
N ARG A 155 10.19 -3.08 -8.87
CA ARG A 155 11.21 -2.62 -9.82
C ARG A 155 10.54 -2.43 -11.18
N ARG A 156 10.80 -1.28 -11.81
CA ARG A 156 10.48 -1.01 -13.21
C ARG A 156 11.48 0.01 -13.75
N GLU A 157 11.57 0.15 -15.07
CA GLU A 157 12.41 1.16 -15.73
C GLU A 157 11.83 2.59 -15.62
N ALA A 158 10.50 2.72 -15.70
CA ALA A 158 9.84 4.02 -15.57
C ALA A 158 9.81 4.54 -14.10
N PRO A 159 9.69 5.86 -13.88
CA PRO A 159 9.62 6.42 -12.52
C PRO A 159 8.56 5.79 -11.61
N ILE A 160 8.92 5.55 -10.35
CA ILE A 160 8.02 5.06 -9.30
C ILE A 160 8.15 5.91 -8.04
N LEU A 161 7.03 6.25 -7.43
CA LEU A 161 6.95 7.06 -6.22
C LEU A 161 6.06 6.38 -5.19
N GLY A 162 6.65 5.96 -4.08
CA GLY A 162 5.90 5.46 -2.92
C GLY A 162 5.52 6.61 -2.01
N TYR A 163 4.30 6.57 -1.46
CA TYR A 163 3.89 7.49 -0.40
C TYR A 163 3.46 6.70 0.84
N ILE A 164 4.01 7.05 1.98
CA ILE A 164 3.89 6.31 3.24
C ILE A 164 3.21 7.23 4.24
N LYS A 165 2.06 6.78 4.75
CA LYS A 165 1.23 7.52 5.71
C LYS A 165 1.75 7.42 7.15
N THR A 166 2.51 6.36 7.45
CA THR A 166 2.90 6.04 8.82
C THR A 166 4.41 6.17 9.05
N HIS A 167 4.77 6.92 10.09
CA HIS A 167 6.14 7.35 10.39
C HIS A 167 6.80 6.47 11.47
N TRP A 168 6.69 5.15 11.36
CA TRP A 168 7.16 4.22 12.41
C TRP A 168 8.67 4.20 12.60
N ALA A 169 9.44 4.54 11.56
CA ALA A 169 10.90 4.60 11.65
C ALA A 169 11.36 6.07 11.63
N ARG A 170 12.13 6.42 12.66
CA ARG A 170 12.83 7.71 12.77
C ARG A 170 14.06 7.68 11.87
N TYR A 171 13.90 8.07 10.61
CA TYR A 171 15.03 8.15 9.67
C TYR A 171 15.87 9.42 9.86
N LEU A 172 15.33 10.41 10.56
CA LEU A 172 15.97 11.69 10.80
C LEU A 172 16.52 11.74 12.22
N PRO A 173 17.75 12.25 12.41
CA PRO A 173 18.22 12.68 13.71
C PRO A 173 17.27 13.73 14.32
N PRO A 174 17.14 13.82 15.66
CA PRO A 174 16.19 14.73 16.31
C PRO A 174 16.28 16.19 15.84
N GLU A 175 17.49 16.71 15.61
CA GLU A 175 17.71 18.08 15.14
C GLU A 175 17.18 18.31 13.72
N LYS A 176 17.15 17.27 12.89
CA LYS A 176 16.62 17.31 11.52
C LYS A 176 15.12 17.06 11.50
N GLU A 177 14.62 16.23 12.41
CA GLU A 177 13.20 15.93 12.61
C GLU A 177 12.40 17.17 13.03
N ALA A 178 13.01 18.08 13.81
CA ALA A 178 12.40 19.35 14.21
C ALA A 178 11.89 20.20 13.03
N LEU A 179 12.49 20.05 11.84
CA LEU A 179 12.03 20.70 10.61
C LEU A 179 10.61 20.28 10.21
N LEU A 180 10.23 19.02 10.46
CA LEU A 180 8.95 18.46 10.02
C LEU A 180 7.76 19.21 10.63
N HIS A 181 7.91 19.69 11.87
CA HIS A 181 6.90 20.50 12.55
C HIS A 181 6.74 21.91 11.97
N ARG A 182 7.72 22.39 11.20
CA ARG A 182 7.72 23.72 10.59
C ARG A 182 7.27 23.73 9.13
N LEU A 183 7.12 22.56 8.50
CA LEU A 183 6.65 22.48 7.10
C LEU A 183 5.23 23.01 6.99
N ALA A 184 5.05 24.03 6.14
CA ALA A 184 3.73 24.50 5.71
C ALA A 184 3.12 23.54 4.67
N PRO A 185 1.79 23.54 4.49
CA PRO A 185 1.14 22.78 3.42
C PRO A 185 1.76 23.03 2.04
N GLY A 186 2.12 21.95 1.33
CA GLY A 186 2.82 22.02 0.06
C GLY A 186 4.35 22.14 0.20
N GLU A 187 4.91 22.21 1.41
CA GLU A 187 6.35 22.17 1.60
C GLU A 187 6.84 20.77 1.91
N ARG A 188 8.05 20.46 1.42
CA ARG A 188 8.78 19.24 1.73
C ARG A 188 10.02 19.50 2.57
N SER A 189 10.46 18.47 3.29
CA SER A 189 11.82 18.42 3.79
C SER A 189 12.81 18.29 2.62
N PRO A 190 14.09 18.59 2.86
CA PRO A 190 15.15 18.20 1.95
C PRO A 190 15.27 16.69 1.81
N LEU A 191 15.87 16.27 0.70
CA LEU A 191 16.07 14.89 0.33
C LEU A 191 17.15 14.26 1.20
N PHE A 192 16.91 13.02 1.59
CA PHE A 192 17.88 12.17 2.27
C PHE A 192 17.80 10.76 1.72
N ARG A 193 18.88 10.02 1.85
CA ARG A 193 18.97 8.65 1.39
C ARG A 193 18.58 7.68 2.49
N ILE A 194 17.82 6.65 2.14
CA ILE A 194 17.56 5.49 2.97
C ILE A 194 18.03 4.22 2.25
N ARG A 195 18.54 3.26 3.02
CA ARG A 195 18.88 1.93 2.52
C ARG A 195 17.86 0.92 3.05
N ARG A 196 17.24 0.13 2.16
CA ARG A 196 16.27 -0.89 2.56
C ARG A 196 16.39 -2.14 1.70
N LYS A 197 16.75 -3.27 2.32
CA LYS A 197 16.90 -4.58 1.64
C LYS A 197 17.74 -4.49 0.36
N GLY A 198 18.87 -3.77 0.42
CA GLY A 198 19.78 -3.59 -0.70
C GLY A 198 19.34 -2.56 -1.76
N LEU A 199 18.21 -1.88 -1.57
CA LEU A 199 17.81 -0.74 -2.40
C LEU A 199 18.26 0.57 -1.75
N GLU A 200 18.84 1.47 -2.56
CA GLU A 200 19.06 2.86 -2.19
C GLU A 200 17.89 3.71 -2.69
N LEU A 201 17.25 4.44 -1.79
CA LEU A 201 16.09 5.25 -2.09
C LEU A 201 16.36 6.70 -1.68
N ALA A 202 15.99 7.64 -2.53
CA ALA A 202 15.81 9.02 -2.13
C ALA A 202 14.47 9.15 -1.41
N SER A 203 14.46 9.79 -0.24
CA SER A 203 13.27 9.98 0.59
C SER A 203 13.18 11.42 1.09
N TRP A 204 11.95 11.88 1.30
CA TRP A 204 11.63 13.20 1.85
C TRP A 204 10.27 13.15 2.53
N TYR A 205 10.01 14.11 3.40
CA TYR A 205 8.69 14.31 3.99
C TYR A 205 7.97 15.46 3.29
N LEU A 206 6.66 15.40 3.16
CA LEU A 206 5.81 16.44 2.58
C LEU A 206 4.64 16.70 3.53
N ARG A 207 4.29 17.98 3.71
CA ARG A 207 3.08 18.36 4.43
C ARG A 207 1.91 18.56 3.46
N LEU A 208 0.87 17.77 3.61
CA LEU A 208 -0.41 17.94 2.92
C LEU A 208 -1.25 19.07 3.52
N PRO A 209 -2.12 19.70 2.72
CA PRO A 209 -3.13 20.61 3.23
C PRO A 209 -4.07 19.87 4.19
N LEU A 210 -4.21 20.44 5.37
CA LEU A 210 -5.13 20.02 6.40
C LEU A 210 -6.13 21.15 6.62
N PRO A 211 -7.45 20.90 6.58
CA PRO A 211 -8.41 21.88 7.04
C PRO A 211 -8.15 22.23 8.52
N PRO A 212 -8.35 23.50 8.92
CA PRO A 212 -8.01 23.99 10.25
C PRO A 212 -8.88 23.42 11.39
N GLU A 213 -9.86 22.57 11.08
CA GLU A 213 -10.84 22.07 12.02
C GLU A 213 -10.37 20.78 12.74
N GLY A 214 -10.47 20.81 14.08
CA GLY A 214 -10.27 19.67 14.99
C GLY A 214 -8.89 19.60 15.65
N VAL A 215 -8.81 18.92 16.79
CA VAL A 215 -7.54 18.58 17.46
C VAL A 215 -6.87 17.47 16.66
N ARG A 216 -5.62 17.69 16.23
CA ARG A 216 -4.85 16.69 15.48
C ARG A 216 -3.44 16.57 16.04
N PRO A 217 -2.85 15.36 15.98
CA PRO A 217 -1.46 15.18 16.36
C PRO A 217 -0.53 15.99 15.41
N PRO A 218 0.65 16.45 15.86
CA PRO A 218 1.58 17.25 15.05
C PRO A 218 1.99 16.61 13.71
N GLU A 219 1.92 15.28 13.63
CA GLU A 219 2.26 14.47 12.46
C GLU A 219 1.12 14.40 11.44
N ALA A 220 -0.06 14.91 11.77
CA ALA A 220 -1.20 14.90 10.87
C ALA A 220 -0.84 15.58 9.54
N GLY A 221 -1.16 14.93 8.43
CA GLY A 221 -0.87 15.46 7.10
C GLY A 221 0.61 15.42 6.71
N LEU A 222 1.53 14.93 7.54
CA LEU A 222 2.83 14.50 7.03
C LEU A 222 2.65 13.23 6.21
N LEU A 223 3.37 13.17 5.09
CA LEU A 223 3.59 11.98 4.29
C LEU A 223 5.09 11.83 4.07
N ARG A 224 5.61 10.61 4.17
CA ARG A 224 6.95 10.30 3.65
C ARG A 224 6.81 9.83 2.22
N LEU A 225 7.62 10.38 1.34
CA LEU A 225 7.76 9.92 -0.03
C LEU A 225 9.10 9.27 -0.24
N GLU A 226 9.16 8.33 -1.18
CA GLU A 226 10.40 7.70 -1.58
C GLU A 226 10.36 7.21 -3.03
N THR A 227 11.53 7.21 -3.66
CA THR A 227 11.77 6.72 -5.04
C THR A 227 13.16 6.08 -5.07
N PRO A 228 13.45 5.15 -5.98
CA PRO A 228 14.82 4.71 -6.24
C PRO A 228 15.77 5.90 -6.44
N LEU A 229 16.97 5.80 -5.87
CA LEU A 229 18.02 6.81 -6.01
C LEU A 229 18.54 6.86 -7.45
N GLU A 230 18.46 5.74 -8.16
CA GLU A 230 18.70 5.67 -9.60
C GLU A 230 17.52 6.33 -10.34
N GLY A 231 17.73 7.52 -10.91
CA GLY A 231 16.73 8.22 -11.73
C GLY A 231 16.55 9.69 -11.36
N SER A 232 15.41 10.28 -11.73
CA SER A 232 15.13 11.71 -11.57
C SER A 232 14.46 12.06 -10.23
N TYR A 233 15.07 11.66 -9.11
CA TYR A 233 14.44 11.81 -7.79
C TYR A 233 14.23 13.28 -7.40
N GLU A 234 15.09 14.22 -7.80
CA GLU A 234 14.91 15.65 -7.55
C GLU A 234 13.67 16.20 -8.27
N ARG A 235 13.44 15.74 -9.50
CA ARG A 235 12.25 16.11 -10.29
C ARG A 235 10.98 15.55 -9.65
N LEU A 236 11.01 14.32 -9.16
CA LEU A 236 9.88 13.72 -8.44
C LEU A 236 9.61 14.44 -7.12
N ALA A 237 10.66 14.86 -6.41
CA ALA A 237 10.54 15.66 -5.19
C ALA A 237 9.90 17.02 -5.47
N ALA A 238 10.34 17.72 -6.54
CA ALA A 238 9.73 18.98 -6.97
C ALA A 238 8.28 18.80 -7.43
N LEU A 239 7.96 17.72 -8.16
CA LEU A 239 6.60 17.41 -8.59
C LEU A 239 5.69 17.14 -7.38
N SER A 240 6.18 16.40 -6.38
CA SER A 240 5.37 15.96 -5.24
C SER A 240 4.73 17.13 -4.47
N VAL A 241 5.43 18.26 -4.38
CA VAL A 241 5.00 19.50 -3.72
C VAL A 241 3.65 20.02 -4.25
N SER A 242 3.37 19.84 -5.54
CA SER A 242 2.11 20.27 -6.14
C SER A 242 1.15 19.11 -6.42
N LEU A 243 1.68 17.94 -6.77
CA LEU A 243 0.89 16.76 -7.13
C LEU A 243 0.07 16.25 -5.93
N PHE A 244 0.71 16.06 -4.78
CA PHE A 244 0.07 15.42 -3.63
C PHE A 244 -0.99 16.29 -2.97
N PRO A 245 -0.78 17.60 -2.75
CA PRO A 245 -1.83 18.49 -2.28
C PRO A 245 -3.07 18.50 -3.17
N ALA A 246 -2.90 18.45 -4.49
CA ALA A 246 -4.02 18.41 -5.44
C ALA A 246 -4.81 17.09 -5.39
N LEU A 247 -4.19 16.02 -4.90
CA LEU A 247 -4.79 14.68 -4.80
C LEU A 247 -5.28 14.34 -3.39
N ALA A 248 -4.87 15.11 -2.38
CA ALA A 248 -5.23 14.91 -0.98
C ALA A 248 -6.75 14.90 -0.81
N SER A 249 -7.25 13.93 -0.04
CA SER A 249 -8.68 13.87 0.28
C SER A 249 -9.07 14.97 1.28
N HIS A 250 -10.35 15.33 1.27
CA HIS A 250 -10.94 16.23 2.25
C HIS A 250 -11.60 15.43 3.38
N PRO A 251 -11.52 15.84 4.66
CA PRO A 251 -12.15 15.15 5.81
C PRO A 251 -13.65 14.89 5.67
N VAL A 252 -14.36 15.77 4.97
CA VAL A 252 -15.79 15.59 4.64
C VAL A 252 -16.03 14.36 3.74
N LYS A 253 -15.04 13.98 2.92
CA LYS A 253 -15.14 12.87 1.95
C LYS A 253 -14.46 11.59 2.42
N ASP A 254 -13.42 11.69 3.25
CA ASP A 254 -12.72 10.54 3.81
C ASP A 254 -12.28 10.86 5.25
N PRO A 255 -12.72 10.09 6.26
CA PRO A 255 -12.26 10.27 7.63
C PRO A 255 -10.74 10.05 7.79
N ARG A 256 -10.09 9.37 6.83
CA ARG A 256 -8.63 9.16 6.75
C ARG A 256 -7.90 10.32 6.05
N ALA A 257 -8.60 11.41 5.75
CA ALA A 257 -8.01 12.59 5.14
C ALA A 257 -6.98 13.26 6.06
N PRO A 258 -5.95 13.91 5.49
CA PRO A 258 -5.74 14.17 4.06
C PRO A 258 -4.83 13.13 3.40
N GLN A 259 -4.27 12.22 4.19
CA GLN A 259 -3.21 11.30 3.78
C GLN A 259 -3.69 10.24 2.79
N ASN A 260 -5.00 9.98 2.72
CA ASN A 260 -5.54 9.11 1.67
C ASN A 260 -5.75 9.90 0.38
N LEU A 261 -5.07 9.51 -0.70
CA LEU A 261 -5.23 10.18 -1.99
C LEU A 261 -6.60 9.82 -2.60
N THR A 262 -7.28 10.79 -3.18
CA THR A 262 -8.61 10.61 -3.77
C THR A 262 -8.67 9.49 -4.82
N PRO A 263 -7.70 9.37 -5.76
CA PRO A 263 -7.69 8.26 -6.72
C PRO A 263 -7.55 6.89 -6.05
N VAL A 264 -6.71 6.78 -5.02
CA VAL A 264 -6.46 5.52 -4.29
C VAL A 264 -7.69 5.12 -3.48
N GLY A 265 -8.32 6.06 -2.77
CA GLY A 265 -9.59 5.78 -2.08
C GLY A 265 -10.72 5.36 -3.04
N GLY A 266 -10.74 5.88 -4.27
CA GLY A 266 -11.65 5.42 -5.33
C GLY A 266 -11.37 3.98 -5.77
N LEU A 267 -10.10 3.67 -5.98
CA LEU A 267 -9.63 2.33 -6.34
C LEU A 267 -9.94 1.30 -5.23
N GLU A 268 -9.61 1.58 -3.97
CA GLU A 268 -9.88 0.71 -2.81
C GLU A 268 -11.36 0.30 -2.71
N ARG A 269 -12.27 1.26 -2.98
CA ARG A 269 -13.73 1.01 -2.97
C ARG A 269 -14.13 0.07 -4.09
N GLU A 270 -13.63 0.28 -5.30
CA GLU A 270 -13.95 -0.56 -6.45
C GLU A 270 -13.34 -1.97 -6.32
N LEU A 271 -12.09 -2.09 -5.85
CA LEU A 271 -11.48 -3.39 -5.54
C LEU A 271 -12.33 -4.14 -4.51
N GLY A 272 -12.76 -3.46 -3.44
CA GLY A 272 -13.65 -4.03 -2.44
C GLY A 272 -14.98 -4.52 -3.01
N ARG A 273 -15.58 -3.77 -3.95
CA ARG A 273 -16.81 -4.17 -4.65
C ARG A 273 -16.60 -5.44 -5.48
N ARG A 274 -15.48 -5.52 -6.21
CA ARG A 274 -15.12 -6.65 -7.09
C ARG A 274 -14.82 -7.93 -6.33
N MET A 275 -14.32 -7.83 -5.09
CA MET A 275 -14.08 -8.99 -4.22
C MET A 275 -15.38 -9.64 -3.73
N GLY A 276 -16.54 -9.00 -3.90
CA GLY A 276 -17.84 -9.48 -3.41
C GLY A 276 -18.07 -9.24 -1.91
N ARG A 277 -19.27 -9.56 -1.43
CA ARG A 277 -19.67 -9.33 -0.03
C ARG A 277 -19.18 -10.45 0.90
N ARG A 278 -18.63 -10.06 2.06
CA ARG A 278 -18.07 -11.01 3.06
C ARG A 278 -19.12 -11.98 3.56
N GLU A 279 -20.34 -11.51 3.82
CA GLU A 279 -21.44 -12.30 4.38
C GLU A 279 -21.96 -13.34 3.38
N VAL A 280 -21.85 -13.06 2.07
CA VAL A 280 -22.19 -14.04 1.03
C VAL A 280 -21.12 -15.12 0.99
N VAL A 281 -19.84 -14.74 0.91
CA VAL A 281 -18.73 -15.69 0.87
C VAL A 281 -18.72 -16.58 2.12
N ALA A 282 -18.87 -15.99 3.31
CA ALA A 282 -18.91 -16.73 4.57
C ALA A 282 -20.02 -17.80 4.59
N ARG A 283 -21.22 -17.46 4.09
CA ARG A 283 -22.32 -18.44 3.95
C ARG A 283 -22.00 -19.55 2.95
N PHE A 284 -21.34 -19.23 1.83
CA PHE A 284 -20.90 -20.24 0.87
C PHE A 284 -19.87 -21.20 1.48
N LEU A 285 -18.88 -20.68 2.20
CA LEU A 285 -17.87 -21.48 2.88
C LEU A 285 -18.50 -22.37 3.96
N ALA A 286 -19.35 -21.81 4.81
CA ALA A 286 -20.06 -22.58 5.84
C ALA A 286 -20.91 -23.70 5.23
N ARG A 287 -21.62 -23.44 4.13
CA ARG A 287 -22.46 -24.44 3.45
C ARG A 287 -21.67 -25.60 2.85
N HIS A 288 -20.52 -25.33 2.23
CA HIS A 288 -19.79 -26.34 1.45
C HIS A 288 -18.62 -26.98 2.21
N LEU A 289 -18.09 -26.29 3.23
CA LEU A 289 -16.93 -26.74 4.02
C LEU A 289 -17.23 -26.86 5.51
N GLY A 290 -18.35 -26.32 6.01
CA GLY A 290 -18.72 -26.34 7.43
C GLY A 290 -19.35 -27.64 7.93
N GLY A 291 -19.34 -28.70 7.11
CA GLY A 291 -19.89 -30.00 7.47
C GLY A 291 -19.05 -30.74 8.51
N GLY A 292 -19.52 -30.72 9.75
CA GLY A 292 -19.58 -31.87 10.65
C GLY A 292 -20.99 -32.47 10.57
#